data_AF-A0AAJ3TWA4-F1
#
_entry.id   AF-A0AAJ3TWA4-F1
#
_cell.length_a   1.000
_cell.length_b   1.000
_cell.length_c   1.000
_cell.angle_alpha   90.00
_cell.angle_beta   90.00
_cell.angle_gamma   90.00
#
_symmetry.space_group_name_H-M   'P 1'
#
loop_
_entity.id
_entity.type
_entity.pdbx_description
1 polymer ?
#
loop_
_entity_poly.entity_id
_entity_poly.type
_entity_poly.pdbx_seq_one_letter_code
_entity_poly.pdbx_strand_id
1 'polypeptide(L)' 'MATGETGFDDVTFDLISVQYHSLKAGHDYGQYVRDAKNAGLDDIAAFFADVMAQDSQRAHRCHELLMQLESKAGAATG' A
#
# COMPACT_ATOMS: atom_id res chain seq x y z
N MET A 1 2.34 -0.63 27.54
CA MET A 1 3.26 -0.61 26.39
C MET A 1 2.96 0.63 25.56
N ALA A 2 3.97 1.14 24.84
CA ALA A 2 4.16 2.52 24.44
C ALA A 2 3.02 3.13 23.59
N THR A 3 2.53 4.28 24.04
CA THR A 3 1.97 5.35 23.21
C THR A 3 3.12 5.98 22.43
N GLY A 4 3.44 5.45 21.25
CA GLY A 4 4.58 5.90 20.48
C GLY A 4 4.34 5.69 19.00
N GLU A 5 3.83 6.74 18.34
CA GLU A 5 4.27 7.30 17.06
C GLU A 5 3.18 8.29 16.55
N THR A 6 3.55 9.57 16.43
CA THR A 6 2.73 10.74 16.01
C THR A 6 1.66 11.31 16.97
N GLY A 7 1.08 10.53 17.88
CA GLY A 7 0.07 11.04 18.81
C GLY A 7 -1.33 11.26 18.19
N PHE A 8 -1.58 10.64 17.04
CA PHE A 8 -2.89 10.58 16.40
C PHE A 8 -3.35 9.12 16.39
N ASP A 9 -4.42 8.78 17.13
CA ASP A 9 -5.11 7.48 17.04
C ASP A 9 -5.96 7.40 15.75
N ASP A 10 -5.47 7.94 14.63
CA ASP A 10 -6.22 8.00 13.38
C ASP A 10 -5.79 6.88 12.45
N VAL A 11 -6.43 5.73 12.67
CA VAL A 11 -6.38 4.58 11.76
C VAL A 11 -6.71 4.95 10.31
N THR A 12 -7.42 6.06 10.06
CA THR A 12 -7.64 6.59 8.72
C THR A 12 -6.32 7.10 8.13
N PHE A 13 -5.55 7.88 8.88
CA PHE A 13 -4.23 8.36 8.46
C PHE A 13 -3.27 7.18 8.21
N ASP A 14 -3.27 6.18 9.08
CA ASP A 14 -2.45 4.97 8.89
C ASP A 14 -2.79 4.24 7.58
N LEU A 15 -4.08 4.06 7.30
CA LEU A 15 -4.54 3.44 6.06
C LEU A 15 -4.21 4.28 4.81
N ILE A 16 -4.32 5.62 4.90
CA ILE A 16 -3.92 6.53 3.81
C ILE A 16 -2.41 6.42 3.57
N SER A 17 -1.61 6.39 4.65
CA SER A 17 -0.16 6.26 4.57
C SER A 17 0.24 4.97 3.86
N VAL A 18 -0.32 3.81 4.28
CA VAL A 18 -0.05 2.52 3.63
C VAL A 18 -0.48 2.55 2.16
N GLN A 19 -1.69 3.05 1.85
CA GLN A 19 -2.16 3.15 0.47
C GLN A 19 -1.22 3.98 -0.40
N TYR A 20 -0.83 5.17 0.07
CA TYR A 20 0.07 6.06 -0.63
C TYR A 20 1.43 5.39 -0.90
N HIS A 21 2.04 4.79 0.12
CA HIS A 21 3.36 4.18 0.00
C HIS A 21 3.35 2.95 -0.93
N SER A 22 2.32 2.12 -0.90
CA SER A 22 2.19 0.99 -1.84
C SER A 22 1.99 1.45 -3.28
N LEU A 23 1.20 2.50 -3.52
CA LEU A 23 1.04 3.05 -4.88
C LEU A 23 2.32 3.71 -5.39
N LYS A 24 3.02 4.44 -4.51
CA LYS A 24 4.28 5.09 -4.85
C LYS A 24 5.36 4.06 -5.18
N ALA A 25 5.51 3.02 -4.38
CA ALA A 25 6.50 1.97 -4.62
C ALA A 25 6.19 1.17 -5.90
N GLY A 26 4.89 0.91 -6.16
CA GLY A 26 4.42 0.29 -7.40
C GLY A 26 4.89 0.99 -8.68
N HIS A 27 5.00 2.31 -8.67
CA HIS A 27 5.54 3.09 -9.80
C HIS A 27 7.03 2.77 -10.07
N ASP A 28 7.82 2.63 -9.01
CA ASP A 28 9.27 2.42 -9.10
C ASP A 28 9.61 0.97 -9.48
N TYR A 29 8.79 -0.02 -9.07
CA TYR A 29 9.02 -1.43 -9.38
C TYR A 29 9.06 -1.75 -10.86
N GLY A 30 8.32 -1.01 -11.70
CA GLY A 30 8.40 -1.17 -13.15
C GLY A 30 9.81 -0.96 -13.70
N GLN A 31 10.58 -0.03 -13.11
CA GLN A 31 11.99 0.15 -13.45
C GLN A 31 12.84 -1.02 -12.97
N TYR A 32 12.63 -1.51 -11.75
CA TYR A 32 13.40 -2.63 -11.20
C TYR A 32 13.20 -3.93 -11.97
N VAL A 33 11.96 -4.20 -12.42
CA VAL A 33 11.66 -5.33 -13.32
C VAL A 33 12.42 -5.19 -14.64
N ARG A 34 12.45 -4.00 -15.24
CA ARG A 34 13.18 -3.76 -16.49
C ARG A 34 14.68 -3.94 -16.30
N ASP A 35 15.25 -3.43 -15.21
CA ASP A 35 16.68 -3.53 -14.92
C ASP A 35 17.10 -4.99 -14.72
N ALA A 36 16.32 -5.77 -13.96
CA ALA A 36 16.56 -7.20 -13.77
C ALA A 36 16.48 -7.99 -15.09
N LYS A 37 15.47 -7.71 -15.94
CA LYS A 37 15.35 -8.32 -17.27
C LYS A 37 16.52 -7.96 -18.19
N ASN A 38 16.94 -6.70 -18.20
CA ASN A 38 18.08 -6.25 -19.00
C ASN A 38 19.40 -6.88 -18.55
N ALA A 39 19.50 -7.27 -17.27
CA ALA A 39 20.63 -7.99 -16.70
C ALA A 39 20.55 -9.52 -16.89
N GLY A 40 19.46 -10.06 -17.46
CA GLY A 40 19.25 -11.51 -17.59
C GLY A 40 18.95 -12.23 -16.27
N LEU A 41 18.44 -11.50 -15.27
CA LEU A 41 18.14 -12.01 -13.93
C LEU A 41 16.63 -12.23 -13.78
N ASP A 42 16.13 -13.29 -14.42
CA ASP A 42 14.69 -13.54 -14.55
C ASP A 42 13.99 -13.86 -13.20
N ASP A 43 14.70 -14.52 -12.29
CA ASP A 43 14.20 -14.82 -10.94
C ASP A 43 14.00 -13.54 -10.11
N ILE A 44 14.93 -12.60 -10.20
CA ILE A 44 14.84 -11.28 -9.56
C ILE A 44 13.74 -10.44 -10.22
N ALA A 45 13.59 -10.50 -11.55
CA ALA A 45 12.51 -9.82 -12.24
C ALA A 45 11.13 -10.36 -11.81
N ALA A 46 11.00 -11.67 -11.64
CA ALA A 46 9.78 -12.31 -11.13
C ALA A 46 9.50 -11.86 -9.68
N PHE A 47 10.52 -11.82 -8.82
CA PHE A 47 10.38 -11.31 -7.46
C PHE A 47 9.85 -9.87 -7.42
N PHE A 48 10.41 -8.94 -8.22
CA PHE A 48 9.92 -7.56 -8.27
C PHE A 48 8.49 -7.46 -8.81
N ALA A 49 8.13 -8.29 -9.79
CA ALA A 49 6.76 -8.35 -10.29
C ALA A 49 5.77 -8.83 -9.21
N ASP A 50 6.17 -9.82 -8.41
CA ASP A 50 5.35 -10.31 -7.29
C ASP A 50 5.18 -9.24 -6.20
N VAL A 51 6.25 -8.53 -5.85
CA VAL A 51 6.19 -7.40 -4.91
C VAL A 51 5.24 -6.31 -5.42
N MET A 52 5.29 -5.99 -6.72
CA MET A 52 4.37 -5.04 -7.35
C MET A 52 2.91 -5.49 -7.28
N ALA A 53 2.63 -6.76 -7.53
CA ALA A 53 1.29 -7.31 -7.43
C ALA A 53 0.75 -7.23 -5.99
N GLN A 54 1.60 -7.54 -5.00
CA GLN A 54 1.23 -7.46 -3.58
C GLN A 54 0.96 -6.03 -3.14
N ASP A 55 1.75 -5.05 -3.58
CA ASP A 55 1.52 -3.64 -3.27
C ASP A 55 0.23 -3.10 -3.90
N SER A 56 -0.09 -3.51 -5.13
CA SER A 56 -1.38 -3.19 -5.75
C SER A 56 -2.55 -3.73 -4.92
N GLN A 57 -2.44 -4.98 -4.44
CA GLN A 57 -3.45 -5.58 -3.56
C GLN A 57 -3.55 -4.85 -2.21
N ARG A 58 -2.41 -4.47 -1.60
CA ARG A 58 -2.37 -3.69 -0.36
C ARG A 58 -3.06 -2.34 -0.54
N ALA A 59 -2.74 -1.61 -1.60
CA ALA A 59 -3.36 -0.33 -1.90
C ALA A 59 -4.87 -0.46 -2.10
N HIS A 60 -5.31 -1.48 -2.84
CA HIS A 60 -6.74 -1.75 -3.02
C HIS A 60 -7.42 -2.07 -1.69
N ARG A 61 -6.82 -2.91 -0.85
CA ARG A 61 -7.37 -3.27 0.45
C ARG A 61 -7.50 -2.06 1.39
N CYS A 62 -6.51 -1.18 1.41
CA CYS A 62 -6.61 0.08 2.16
C CYS A 62 -7.78 0.93 1.67
N HIS A 63 -8.05 0.97 0.36
CA HIS A 63 -9.18 1.71 -0.21
C HIS A 63 -10.52 1.18 0.33
N GLU A 64 -10.70 -0.13 0.32
CA GLU A 64 -11.91 -0.78 0.84
C GLU A 64 -12.13 -0.47 2.34
N LEU A 65 -11.05 -0.51 3.13
CA LEU A 65 -11.12 -0.23 4.57
C LEU A 65 -11.47 1.23 4.85
N LEU A 66 -10.92 2.17 4.08
CA LEU A 66 -11.26 3.60 4.18
C LEU A 66 -12.75 3.84 3.89
N MET A 67 -13.30 3.21 2.84
CA MET A 67 -14.74 3.30 2.54
C MET A 67 -15.61 2.75 3.67
N GLN A 68 -15.17 1.67 4.33
CA GLN A 68 -15.89 1.10 5.47
C GLN A 68 -15.88 2.03 6.68
N LEU A 69 -14.78 2.74 6.94
CA LEU A 69 -14.69 3.73 8.00
C LEU A 69 -15.62 4.92 7.74
N GLU A 70 -15.64 5.44 6.51
CA GLU A 70 -16.53 6.54 6.11
C GLU A 70 -18.01 6.16 6.28
N SER A 71 -18.41 4.96 5.81
CA SER A 71 -19.78 4.47 5.94
C SER A 71 -20.22 4.35 7.41
N LYS A 72 -19.35 3.83 8.28
CA LYS A 72 -19.62 3.73 9.72
C LYS A 72 -19.75 5.10 10.39
N ALA A 73 -18.91 6.06 10.00
CA ALA A 73 -18.98 7.42 10.52
C ALA A 73 -20.31 8.11 10.15
N GLY A 74 -20.76 7.98 8.89
CA GLY A 74 -22.04 8.53 8.43
C GLY A 74 -23.26 7.90 9.12
N ALA A 75 -23.22 6.60 9.40
CA ALA A 75 -24.28 5.88 10.11
C ALA A 75 -24.41 6.27 11.60
N ALA A 76 -23.34 6.78 12.22
CA ALA A 76 -23.37 7.23 13.62
C ALA A 76 -23.95 8.65 13.79
N THR A 77 -24.10 9.40 12.68
CA THR A 77 -24.55 10.80 12.67
C THR A 77 -25.99 11.02 12.19
N GLY A 78 -26.72 9.95 11.84
CA GLY A 78 -28.12 9.98 11.40
C GLY A 78 -29.06 9.29 12.37
#